data_AF-A0A3S8U2T4-F1
#
_entry.id   AF-A0A3S8U2T4-F1
#
_cell.length_a   1.000
_cell.length_b   1.000
_cell.length_c   1.000
_cell.angle_alpha   90.00
_cell.angle_beta   90.00
_cell.angle_gamma   90.00
#
_symmetry.space_group_name_H-M   'P 1'
#
loop_
_entity.id
_entity.type
_entity.pdbx_description
1 polymer ?
#
loop_
_entity_poly.entity_id
_entity_poly.type
_entity_poly.pdbx_seq_one_letter_code
_entity_poly.pdbx_strand_id
1 'polypeptide(L)'
;MYPFVRMIKEMARARRMPRLGLFDSHVSHHRCWPWDLDLWMELNNGRTLTLYDLGRLPLARRTAIESVLRDKGWGMTVAGSTIRYRRRVTVFAQFTMHTRCIGWDRRFIYMEQSMWQGDECTSHALIRKAIVSKAGMVPPAELAAAMGADPVSPPLSDWVQAWIDAEVIHPWPPAR
;
A
#
# COMPACT_ATOMS: atom_id res chain seq x y z
N MET A 1 1.04 -13.71 -12.50
CA MET A 1 -0.10 -13.05 -13.20
C MET A 1 -0.83 -12.12 -12.25
N TYR A 2 -1.15 -10.87 -12.64
CA TYR A 2 -1.87 -9.92 -11.77
C TYR A 2 -3.32 -10.37 -11.49
N PRO A 3 -3.89 -10.15 -10.29
CA PRO A 3 -5.21 -10.67 -9.91
C PRO A 3 -6.37 -9.78 -10.43
N PHE A 4 -6.45 -9.59 -11.75
CA PHE A 4 -7.39 -8.63 -12.39
C PHE A 4 -8.86 -8.82 -11.97
N VAL A 5 -9.36 -10.05 -11.93
CA VAL A 5 -10.75 -10.35 -11.52
C VAL A 5 -11.00 -9.89 -10.08
N ARG A 6 -10.07 -10.19 -9.17
CA ARG A 6 -10.17 -9.77 -7.76
C ARG A 6 -10.06 -8.25 -7.65
N MET A 7 -9.18 -7.62 -8.44
CA MET A 7 -9.03 -6.18 -8.46
C MET A 7 -10.32 -5.48 -8.92
N ILE A 8 -10.91 -5.92 -10.03
CA ILE A 8 -12.18 -5.36 -10.54
C ILE A 8 -13.27 -5.48 -9.47
N LYS A 9 -13.37 -6.64 -8.81
CA LYS A 9 -14.31 -6.87 -7.71
C LYS A 9 -14.09 -5.89 -6.55
N GLU A 10 -12.86 -5.76 -6.06
CA GLU A 10 -12.57 -4.87 -4.94
C GLU A 10 -12.80 -3.41 -5.29
N MET A 11 -12.47 -2.97 -6.51
CA MET A 11 -12.76 -1.61 -6.97
C MET A 11 -14.26 -1.33 -7.07
N ALA A 12 -15.05 -2.29 -7.59
CA ALA A 12 -16.50 -2.19 -7.65
C ALA A 12 -17.13 -2.12 -6.26
N ARG A 13 -16.61 -2.92 -5.30
CA ARG A 13 -17.04 -2.89 -3.90
C ARG A 13 -16.66 -1.57 -3.24
N ALA A 14 -15.43 -1.11 -3.39
CA ALA A 14 -14.93 0.15 -2.83
C ALA A 14 -15.79 1.35 -3.23
N ARG A 15 -16.29 1.38 -4.47
CA ARG A 15 -17.19 2.43 -4.98
C ARG A 15 -18.52 2.50 -4.21
N ARG A 16 -18.97 1.41 -3.60
CA ARG A 16 -20.24 1.32 -2.85
C ARG A 16 -20.07 1.45 -1.34
N MET A 17 -18.83 1.39 -0.84
CA MET A 17 -18.53 1.51 0.59
C MET A 17 -18.49 2.99 1.01
N PRO A 18 -18.70 3.28 2.32
CA PRO A 18 -18.49 4.63 2.85
C PRO A 18 -17.08 5.14 2.55
N ARG A 19 -16.98 6.46 2.34
CA ARG A 19 -15.71 7.16 2.21
C ARG A 19 -14.88 6.99 3.49
N LEU A 20 -13.56 7.07 3.32
CA LEU A 20 -12.58 7.02 4.39
C LEU A 20 -11.83 8.35 4.45
N GLY A 21 -11.47 8.78 5.65
CA GLY A 21 -10.46 9.81 5.86
C GLY A 21 -9.09 9.36 5.36
N LEU A 22 -8.18 10.32 5.15
CA LEU A 22 -6.85 10.06 4.57
C LEU A 22 -6.05 9.00 5.36
N PHE A 23 -6.19 8.98 6.69
CA PHE A 23 -5.45 8.11 7.60
C PHE A 23 -6.27 6.93 8.14
N ASP A 24 -7.52 6.78 7.70
CA ASP A 24 -8.36 5.66 8.12
C ASP A 24 -7.86 4.34 7.50
N SER A 25 -8.18 3.23 8.16
CA SER A 25 -7.83 1.90 7.67
C SER A 25 -8.88 1.35 6.70
N HIS A 26 -8.44 1.00 5.50
CA HIS A 26 -9.19 0.14 4.59
C HIS A 26 -9.00 -1.32 4.98
N VAL A 27 -10.10 -1.98 5.31
CA VAL A 27 -10.14 -3.41 5.63
C VAL A 27 -10.79 -4.18 4.48
N SER A 28 -10.11 -5.21 3.99
CA SER A 28 -10.60 -6.12 2.94
C SER A 28 -10.35 -7.58 3.32
N HIS A 29 -11.14 -8.50 2.76
CA HIS A 29 -11.07 -9.93 3.10
C HIS A 29 -10.83 -10.74 1.85
N HIS A 30 -9.86 -11.64 1.94
CA HIS A 30 -9.33 -12.38 0.80
C HIS A 30 -9.18 -13.85 1.14
N ARG A 31 -9.02 -14.66 0.08
CA ARG A 31 -8.67 -16.07 0.18
C ARG A 31 -7.41 -16.33 -0.64
N CYS A 32 -6.51 -17.14 -0.11
CA CYS A 32 -5.34 -17.62 -0.84
C CYS A 32 -5.78 -18.71 -1.82
N TRP A 33 -5.54 -18.50 -3.11
CA TRP A 33 -5.92 -19.47 -4.15
C TRP A 33 -4.73 -20.34 -4.58
N PRO A 34 -4.95 -21.48 -5.24
CA PRO A 34 -3.86 -22.37 -5.67
C PRO A 34 -2.77 -21.66 -6.50
N TRP A 35 -3.15 -20.71 -7.37
CA TRP A 35 -2.22 -19.93 -8.18
C TRP A 35 -1.56 -18.75 -7.44
N ASP A 36 -1.88 -18.55 -6.17
CA ASP A 36 -1.17 -17.61 -5.31
C ASP A 36 0.07 -18.27 -4.64
N LEU A 37 0.20 -19.59 -4.74
CA LEU A 37 1.24 -20.37 -4.07
C LEU A 37 2.55 -20.43 -4.86
N ASP A 38 3.64 -20.75 -4.16
CA ASP A 38 4.91 -21.19 -4.73
C ASP A 38 5.11 -22.71 -4.65
N LEU A 39 6.32 -23.18 -4.98
CA LEU A 39 6.69 -24.60 -4.96
C LEU A 39 6.63 -25.23 -3.56
N TRP A 40 6.61 -24.44 -2.50
CA TRP A 40 6.51 -24.90 -1.12
C TRP A 40 5.06 -24.99 -0.63
N MET A 41 4.08 -24.80 -1.52
CA MET A 41 2.65 -24.79 -1.22
C MET A 41 2.24 -23.69 -0.22
N GLU A 42 3.01 -22.59 -0.22
CA GLU A 42 2.77 -21.41 0.61
C GLU A 42 2.54 -20.19 -0.28
N LEU A 43 1.86 -19.18 0.25
CA LEU A 43 1.66 -17.90 -0.44
C LEU A 43 3.02 -17.34 -0.86
N ASN A 44 3.19 -17.19 -2.17
CA ASN A 44 4.44 -16.72 -2.72
C ASN A 44 4.76 -15.29 -2.21
N ASN A 45 6.02 -15.05 -1.85
CA ASN A 45 6.46 -13.76 -1.30
C ASN A 45 6.22 -12.59 -2.28
N GLY A 46 6.58 -12.75 -3.55
CA GLY A 46 6.28 -11.74 -4.59
C GLY A 46 4.78 -11.56 -4.82
N ARG A 47 4.02 -12.65 -4.69
CA ARG A 47 2.56 -12.62 -4.74
C ARG A 47 1.96 -11.83 -3.59
N THR A 48 2.54 -11.89 -2.39
CA THR A 48 2.10 -11.10 -1.23
C THR A 48 2.05 -9.60 -1.54
N LEU A 49 3.13 -9.06 -2.12
CA LEU A 49 3.19 -7.65 -2.54
C LEU A 49 2.17 -7.29 -3.63
N THR A 50 1.89 -8.23 -4.54
CA THR A 50 0.85 -8.07 -5.56
C THR A 50 -0.54 -8.05 -4.93
N LEU A 51 -0.81 -8.94 -3.97
CA LEU A 51 -2.09 -8.99 -3.28
C LEU A 51 -2.35 -7.74 -2.46
N TYR A 52 -1.30 -7.12 -1.91
CA TYR A 52 -1.40 -5.84 -1.23
C TYR A 52 -1.98 -4.71 -2.11
N ASP A 53 -1.91 -4.79 -3.44
CA ASP A 53 -2.62 -3.84 -4.30
C ASP A 53 -4.14 -3.90 -4.13
N LEU A 54 -4.69 -5.07 -3.77
CA LEU A 54 -6.12 -5.25 -3.48
C LEU A 54 -6.57 -4.47 -2.25
N GLY A 55 -5.64 -3.97 -1.43
CA GLY A 55 -5.93 -2.99 -0.37
C GLY A 55 -5.67 -1.55 -0.82
N ARG A 56 -4.53 -1.29 -1.49
CA ARG A 56 -4.08 0.07 -1.84
C ARG A 56 -4.98 0.78 -2.85
N LEU A 57 -5.39 0.11 -3.91
CA LEU A 57 -6.22 0.75 -4.94
C LEU A 57 -7.64 1.05 -4.42
N PRO A 58 -8.32 0.12 -3.72
CA PRO A 58 -9.57 0.43 -3.02
C PRO A 58 -9.44 1.54 -1.98
N LEU A 59 -8.35 1.57 -1.20
CA LEU A 59 -8.08 2.67 -0.25
C LEU A 59 -8.04 4.01 -1.00
N ALA A 60 -7.23 4.12 -2.06
CA ALA A 60 -7.11 5.36 -2.83
C ALA A 60 -8.44 5.85 -3.40
N ARG A 61 -9.33 4.92 -3.76
CA ARG A 61 -10.69 5.27 -4.21
C ARG A 61 -11.57 5.77 -3.06
N ARG A 62 -11.51 5.11 -1.90
CA ARG A 62 -12.34 5.46 -0.73
C ARG A 62 -11.89 6.74 -0.03
N THR A 63 -10.61 7.10 -0.16
CA THR A 63 -10.03 8.37 0.35
C THR A 63 -10.04 9.50 -0.68
N ALA A 64 -10.61 9.29 -1.88
CA ALA A 64 -10.62 10.27 -2.97
C ALA A 64 -9.24 10.67 -3.54
N ILE A 65 -8.16 10.00 -3.14
CA ILE A 65 -6.83 10.16 -3.76
C ILE A 65 -6.91 9.84 -5.26
N GLU A 66 -7.62 8.77 -5.64
CA GLU A 66 -7.76 8.37 -7.06
C GLU A 66 -8.36 9.49 -7.92
N SER A 67 -9.38 10.20 -7.42
CA SER A 67 -9.97 11.34 -8.13
C SER A 67 -9.02 12.52 -8.24
N VAL A 68 -8.35 12.91 -7.15
CA VAL A 68 -7.42 14.03 -7.17
C VAL A 68 -6.25 13.78 -8.13
N LEU A 69 -5.69 12.57 -8.11
CA LEU A 69 -4.63 12.19 -9.04
C LEU A 69 -5.10 12.30 -10.49
N ARG A 70 -6.31 11.82 -10.79
CA ARG A 70 -6.91 11.90 -12.13
C ARG A 70 -7.10 13.34 -12.57
N ASP A 71 -7.70 14.18 -11.73
CA ASP A 71 -8.05 15.57 -12.06
C ASP A 71 -6.80 16.44 -12.24
N LYS A 72 -5.73 16.15 -11.50
CA LYS A 72 -4.44 16.82 -11.61
C LYS A 72 -3.51 16.23 -12.68
N GLY A 73 -3.88 15.11 -13.31
CA GLY A 73 -3.00 14.39 -14.23
C GLY A 73 -1.74 13.83 -13.55
N TRP A 74 -1.86 13.44 -12.29
CA TRP A 74 -0.81 12.83 -11.49
C TRP A 74 -0.93 11.29 -11.47
N GLY A 75 0.18 10.63 -11.19
CA GLY A 75 0.27 9.20 -10.95
C GLY A 75 0.95 8.91 -9.62
N MET A 76 0.90 7.65 -9.20
CA MET A 76 1.67 7.16 -8.05
C MET A 76 2.48 5.94 -8.44
N THR A 77 3.74 5.89 -8.00
CA THR A 77 4.62 4.74 -8.20
C THR A 77 5.20 4.28 -6.88
N VAL A 78 5.45 2.98 -6.74
CA VAL A 78 6.16 2.43 -5.58
C VAL A 78 7.63 2.78 -5.74
N ALA A 79 8.19 3.49 -4.77
CA ALA A 79 9.61 3.86 -4.76
C ALA A 79 10.44 2.95 -3.83
N GLY A 80 9.79 2.10 -3.04
CA GLY A 80 10.45 1.17 -2.14
C GLY A 80 9.45 0.48 -1.21
N SER A 81 9.84 -0.66 -0.67
CA SER A 81 9.05 -1.37 0.32
C SER A 81 9.95 -2.22 1.21
N THR A 82 9.58 -2.34 2.47
CA THR A 82 10.10 -3.36 3.38
C THR A 82 8.95 -4.23 3.86
N ILE A 83 9.19 -5.53 4.01
CA ILE A 83 8.16 -6.50 4.37
C ILE A 83 8.73 -7.52 5.35
N ARG A 84 7.92 -7.86 6.34
CA ARG A 84 8.17 -8.97 7.27
C ARG A 84 7.12 -10.05 7.06
N TYR A 85 7.59 -11.28 6.96
CA TYR A 85 6.75 -12.47 6.96
C TYR A 85 6.85 -13.12 8.33
N ARG A 86 5.71 -13.38 8.96
CA ARG A 86 5.62 -13.91 10.32
C ARG A 86 4.99 -15.30 10.36
N ARG A 87 3.97 -15.54 9.54
CA ARG A 87 3.24 -16.81 9.50
C ARG A 87 2.94 -17.22 8.07
N ARG A 88 3.04 -18.52 7.82
CA ARG A 88 2.73 -19.14 6.53
C ARG A 88 1.25 -18.99 6.20
N VAL A 89 0.93 -18.67 4.95
CA VAL A 89 -0.43 -18.64 4.43
C VAL A 89 -0.57 -19.77 3.41
N THR A 90 -1.45 -20.73 3.67
CA THR A 90 -1.63 -21.92 2.83
C THR A 90 -2.85 -21.79 1.92
N VAL A 91 -3.02 -22.76 1.02
CA VAL A 91 -4.16 -22.81 0.12
C VAL A 91 -5.50 -22.69 0.87
N PHE A 92 -6.41 -21.89 0.31
CA PHE A 92 -7.74 -21.59 0.85
C PHE A 92 -7.81 -20.89 2.20
N ALA A 93 -6.67 -20.57 2.82
CA ALA A 93 -6.62 -19.73 4.00
C ALA A 93 -7.31 -18.38 3.71
N GLN A 94 -8.22 -17.99 4.61
CA GLN A 94 -8.85 -16.68 4.58
C GLN A 94 -7.98 -15.71 5.38
N PHE A 95 -7.77 -14.52 4.84
CA PHE A 95 -7.02 -13.49 5.54
C PHE A 95 -7.68 -12.13 5.39
N THR A 96 -7.60 -11.35 6.46
CA THR A 96 -8.01 -9.95 6.51
C THR A 96 -6.79 -9.09 6.21
N MET A 97 -6.97 -8.12 5.33
CA MET A 97 -5.94 -7.16 4.96
C MET A 97 -6.32 -5.78 5.45
N HIS A 98 -5.43 -5.18 6.23
CA HIS A 98 -5.52 -3.79 6.66
C HIS A 98 -4.57 -2.95 5.82
N THR A 99 -5.03 -1.81 5.33
CA THR A 99 -4.24 -0.88 4.52
C THR A 99 -4.55 0.54 4.96
N ARG A 100 -3.53 1.32 5.32
CA ARG A 100 -3.70 2.73 5.69
C ARG A 100 -2.53 3.59 5.20
N CYS A 101 -2.81 4.85 4.89
CA CYS A 101 -1.77 5.87 4.81
C CYS A 101 -1.37 6.24 6.24
N ILE A 102 -0.07 6.31 6.53
CA ILE A 102 0.41 6.66 7.88
C ILE A 102 1.06 8.05 7.94
N GLY A 103 1.27 8.69 6.79
CA GLY A 103 1.93 9.99 6.68
C GLY A 103 2.82 10.06 5.45
N TRP A 104 3.67 11.08 5.42
CA TRP A 104 4.57 11.42 4.34
C TRP A 104 5.77 12.22 4.84
N ASP A 105 6.86 12.16 4.08
CA ASP A 105 7.98 13.07 4.23
C ASP A 105 7.92 14.14 3.11
N ARG A 106 9.05 14.78 2.80
CA ARG A 106 9.14 15.78 1.72
C ARG A 106 8.85 15.20 0.32
N ARG A 107 9.06 13.90 0.10
CA ARG A 107 9.12 13.27 -1.24
C ARG A 107 8.14 12.12 -1.43
N PHE A 108 7.78 11.41 -0.37
CA PHE A 108 7.10 10.12 -0.42
C PHE A 108 5.96 10.04 0.58
N ILE A 109 4.89 9.36 0.16
CA ILE A 109 3.81 8.90 1.03
C ILE A 109 4.14 7.51 1.55
N TYR A 110 3.88 7.26 2.82
CA TYR A 110 4.06 5.96 3.47
C TYR A 110 2.72 5.29 3.72
N MET A 111 2.62 4.04 3.29
CA MET A 111 1.45 3.19 3.50
C MET A 111 1.87 1.96 4.28
N GLU A 112 1.10 1.66 5.32
CA GLU A 112 1.23 0.43 6.08
C GLU A 112 0.19 -0.57 5.61
N GLN A 113 0.61 -1.82 5.41
CA GLN A 113 -0.29 -2.91 5.09
C GLN A 113 0.04 -4.16 5.88
N SER A 114 -0.98 -4.88 6.31
CA SER A 114 -0.81 -6.15 7.01
C SER A 114 -1.87 -7.16 6.61
N MET A 115 -1.51 -8.44 6.68
CA MET A 115 -2.40 -9.58 6.50
C MET A 115 -2.53 -10.34 7.83
N TRP A 116 -3.74 -10.79 8.14
CA TRP A 116 -4.09 -11.42 9.40
C TRP A 116 -4.96 -12.65 9.18
N GLN A 117 -4.70 -13.73 9.92
CA GLN A 117 -5.58 -14.89 10.05
C GLN A 117 -6.10 -14.95 11.49
N GLY A 118 -7.36 -14.53 11.69
CA GLY A 118 -7.84 -14.22 13.04
C GLY A 118 -6.98 -13.11 13.66
N ASP A 119 -6.47 -13.35 14.86
CA ASP A 119 -5.57 -12.43 15.57
C ASP A 119 -4.07 -12.64 15.25
N GLU A 120 -3.75 -13.60 14.37
CA GLU A 120 -2.37 -13.89 13.99
C GLU A 120 -1.95 -13.07 12.76
N CYS A 121 -1.04 -12.12 12.94
CA CYS A 121 -0.42 -11.39 11.84
C CYS A 121 0.47 -12.32 11.00
N THR A 122 0.19 -12.42 9.71
CA THR A 122 0.94 -13.27 8.79
C THR A 122 2.04 -12.52 8.06
N SER A 123 1.78 -11.27 7.67
CA SER A 123 2.78 -10.38 7.12
C SER A 123 2.45 -8.91 7.39
N HIS A 124 3.48 -8.08 7.37
CA HIS A 124 3.38 -6.63 7.54
C HIS A 124 4.39 -5.94 6.62
N ALA A 125 3.93 -4.91 5.91
CA ALA A 125 4.71 -4.20 4.92
C ALA A 125 4.58 -2.68 5.11
N LEU A 126 5.72 -2.00 4.96
CA LEU A 126 5.78 -0.57 4.71
C LEU A 126 6.04 -0.36 3.22
N ILE A 127 5.25 0.48 2.58
CA ILE A 127 5.46 0.88 1.19
C ILE A 127 5.59 2.39 1.13
N ARG A 128 6.68 2.87 0.52
CA ARG A 128 6.81 4.27 0.13
C ARG A 128 6.37 4.46 -1.31
N LYS A 129 5.60 5.51 -1.57
CA LYS A 129 5.11 5.87 -2.90
C LYS A 129 5.47 7.30 -3.24
N ALA A 130 6.00 7.49 -4.45
CA ALA A 130 6.16 8.82 -5.03
C ALA A 130 4.90 9.20 -5.81
N ILE A 131 4.54 10.48 -5.73
CA ILE A 131 3.57 11.09 -6.64
C ILE A 131 4.36 11.66 -7.82
N VAL A 132 3.87 11.46 -9.04
CA VAL A 132 4.52 11.91 -10.26
C VAL A 132 3.55 12.66 -11.15
N SER A 133 4.03 13.66 -11.86
CA SER A 133 3.32 14.39 -12.91
C SER A 133 4.18 14.35 -14.19
N LYS A 134 3.66 14.93 -15.28
CA LYS A 134 4.46 15.15 -16.50
C LYS A 134 5.69 16.03 -16.27
N ALA A 135 5.67 16.89 -15.24
CA ALA A 135 6.77 17.79 -14.88
C ALA A 135 7.77 17.17 -13.89
N GLY A 136 7.50 15.96 -13.37
CA GLY A 136 8.35 15.28 -12.40
C GLY A 136 7.65 14.94 -11.09
N MET A 137 8.44 14.73 -10.03
CA MET A 137 7.94 14.33 -8.71
C MET A 137 7.12 15.45 -8.07
N VAL A 138 5.96 15.09 -7.51
CA VAL A 138 5.07 16.01 -6.81
C VAL A 138 5.20 15.78 -5.29
N PRO A 139 5.46 16.82 -4.48
CA PRO A 139 5.49 16.71 -3.03
C PRO A 139 4.15 16.19 -2.45
N PRO A 140 4.17 15.27 -1.48
CA PRO A 140 2.95 14.78 -0.82
C PRO A 140 2.07 15.88 -0.21
N ALA A 141 2.68 16.97 0.27
CA ALA A 141 1.95 18.13 0.80
C ALA A 141 1.03 18.78 -0.24
N GLU A 142 1.38 18.74 -1.54
CA GLU A 142 0.51 19.25 -2.61
C GLU A 142 -0.72 18.35 -2.82
N LEU A 143 -0.57 17.03 -2.64
CA LEU A 143 -1.71 16.12 -2.62
C LEU A 143 -2.63 16.40 -1.43
N ALA A 144 -2.06 16.55 -0.23
CA ALA A 144 -2.84 16.88 0.95
C ALA A 144 -3.63 18.19 0.76
N ALA A 145 -2.98 19.25 0.28
CA ALA A 145 -3.65 20.51 -0.08
C ALA A 145 -4.74 20.33 -1.15
N ALA A 146 -4.47 19.56 -2.21
CA ALA A 146 -5.46 19.28 -3.26
C ALA A 146 -6.65 18.43 -2.76
N MET A 147 -6.46 17.67 -1.69
CA MET A 147 -7.50 16.93 -0.98
C MET A 147 -8.26 17.79 0.04
N GLY A 148 -7.85 19.05 0.27
CA GLY A 148 -8.39 19.89 1.34
C GLY A 148 -7.99 19.41 2.75
N ALA A 149 -6.93 18.62 2.87
CA ALA A 149 -6.36 18.14 4.13
C ALA A 149 -5.21 19.06 4.59
N ASP A 150 -4.81 18.91 5.84
CA ASP A 150 -3.61 19.58 6.38
C ASP A 150 -2.37 19.16 5.57
N PRO A 151 -1.61 20.10 5.00
CA PRO A 151 -0.36 19.79 4.29
C PRO A 151 0.75 19.26 5.21
N VAL A 152 0.62 19.47 6.52
CA VAL A 152 1.54 18.94 7.54
C VAL A 152 1.21 17.47 7.79
N SER A 153 2.23 16.62 7.65
CA SER A 153 2.07 15.20 7.91
C SER A 153 1.94 14.92 9.41
N PRO A 154 1.15 13.91 9.83
CA PRO A 154 1.29 13.37 11.17
C PRO A 154 2.72 12.82 11.39
N PRO A 155 3.21 12.83 12.64
CA PRO A 155 4.52 12.27 12.94
C PRO A 155 4.57 10.79 12.57
N LEU A 156 5.58 10.41 11.79
CA LEU A 156 5.87 9.01 11.51
C LEU A 156 6.52 8.37 12.76
N SER A 157 6.17 7.13 13.07
CA SER A 157 6.76 6.41 14.20
C SER A 157 8.26 6.13 14.01
N ASP A 158 8.98 5.95 15.11
CA ASP A 158 10.45 5.75 15.13
C ASP A 158 10.96 4.69 14.16
N TRP A 159 10.27 3.55 14.03
CA TRP A 159 10.72 2.49 13.12
C TRP A 159 10.60 2.89 11.63
N VAL A 160 9.60 3.71 11.29
CA VAL A 160 9.43 4.24 9.92
C VAL A 160 10.55 5.23 9.65
N GLN A 161 10.85 6.12 10.60
CA GLN A 161 11.95 7.07 10.48
C GLN A 161 13.29 6.35 10.33
N ALA A 162 13.55 5.34 11.16
CA ALA A 162 14.77 4.53 11.05
C ALA A 162 14.89 3.83 9.69
N TRP A 163 13.79 3.37 9.09
CA TRP A 163 13.80 2.82 7.74
C TRP A 163 14.08 3.88 6.67
N ILE A 164 13.52 5.09 6.82
CA ILE A 164 13.80 6.22 5.93
C ILE A 164 15.28 6.58 5.96
N ASP A 165 15.87 6.67 7.16
CA ASP A 165 17.28 7.00 7.35
C ASP A 165 18.18 5.88 6.78
N ALA A 166 17.80 4.61 6.97
CA ALA A 166 18.50 3.48 6.36
C ALA A 166 18.43 3.51 4.82
N GLU A 167 17.30 3.93 4.24
CA GLU A 167 17.16 4.06 2.79
C GLU A 167 18.01 5.19 2.19
N VAL A 168 18.36 6.23 2.96
CA VAL A 168 19.28 7.29 2.50
C VAL A 168 20.68 6.75 2.29
N ILE A 169 21.12 5.81 3.13
CA ILE A 169 22.44 5.18 3.03
C ILE A 169 22.43 3.88 2.21
N HIS A 170 21.25 3.37 1.84
CA HIS A 170 21.11 2.17 1.02
C HIS A 170 21.62 2.44 -0.41
N PRO A 171 22.69 1.75 -0.86
CA PRO A 171 23.33 2.07 -2.14
C PRO A 171 22.36 1.97 -3.33
N TRP A 172 22.22 3.07 -4.08
CA TRP A 172 21.39 3.11 -5.28
C TRP A 172 21.97 4.06 -6.36
N PRO A 173 22.35 3.57 -7.56
CA PRO A 173 22.37 2.16 -7.96
C PRO A 173 23.43 1.37 -7.15
N PRO A 174 23.22 0.06 -6.91
CA PRO A 174 24.23 -0.77 -6.26
C PRO A 174 25.48 -0.92 -7.15
N ALA A 175 26.62 -1.21 -6.52
CA ALA A 175 27.82 -1.63 -7.24
C ALA A 175 27.54 -2.92 -8.04
N ARG A 176 28.12 -3.03 -9.23
CA ARG A 176 28.00 -4.20 -10.13
C ARG A 176 29.19 -5.12 -9.99
#